data_AF-A0A1P8WFX8-F1
#
_entry.id   AF-A0A1P8WFX8-F1
#
_cell.length_a   1.000
_cell.length_b   1.000
_cell.length_c   1.000
_cell.angle_alpha   90.00
_cell.angle_beta   90.00
_cell.angle_gamma   90.00
#
_symmetry.space_group_name_H-M   'P 1'
#
loop_
_entity.id
_entity.type
_entity.pdbx_description
1 polymer ?
#
loop_
_entity_poly.entity_id
_entity_poly.type
_entity_poly.pdbx_seq_one_letter_code
_entity_poly.pdbx_strand_id
1 'polypeptide(L)'
;MGLFKRISDIISANLNEMVEQHEDPEKMLKQAIREMKESIKAAELDTARVLANEKKLKRELVNNESDVKRWTAEAESAVDVGNDDLARKALSRKLAHGNIVQALRDQLEVAEPATQTLRHQLEGMNAKLAEATRNLATLSARKQAAEVRKKALSSMSAGCDPTVGDAAFEKFDRMREKVEQAEAEADALAELRGDTCLPNATSNKVDAELEALKLHRKAGQ
;
A
#
# COMPACT_ATOMS: atom_id res chain seq x y z
N MET A 1 -26.67 1.21 3.99
CA MET A 1 -25.97 0.25 3.11
C MET A 1 -24.51 0.65 3.02
N GLY A 2 -23.57 -0.23 3.39
CA GLY A 2 -22.15 0.12 3.47
C GLY A 2 -21.51 0.33 2.09
N LEU A 3 -20.56 1.26 2.01
CA LEU A 3 -19.79 1.57 0.80
C LEU A 3 -19.13 0.32 0.19
N PHE A 4 -18.60 -0.54 1.07
CA PHE A 4 -18.04 -1.85 0.72
C PHE A 4 -19.06 -2.80 0.11
N LYS A 5 -20.29 -2.79 0.63
CA LYS A 5 -21.38 -3.61 0.10
C LYS A 5 -21.76 -3.14 -1.29
N ARG A 6 -21.87 -1.83 -1.52
CA ARG A 6 -22.11 -1.26 -2.85
C ARG A 6 -21.05 -1.67 -3.87
N ILE A 7 -19.77 -1.62 -3.50
CA ILE A 7 -18.68 -2.02 -4.39
C ILE A 7 -18.71 -3.53 -4.66
N SER A 8 -18.93 -4.34 -3.63
CA SER A 8 -19.10 -5.78 -3.79
C SER A 8 -20.29 -6.09 -4.69
N ASP A 9 -21.43 -5.43 -4.50
CA ASP A 9 -22.64 -5.61 -5.30
C ASP A 9 -22.37 -5.23 -6.76
N ILE A 10 -21.62 -4.14 -7.04
CA ILE A 10 -21.24 -3.73 -8.41
C ILE A 10 -20.25 -4.72 -9.05
N ILE A 11 -19.32 -5.27 -8.28
CA ILE A 11 -18.33 -6.26 -8.78
C ILE A 11 -19.01 -7.62 -9.03
N SER A 12 -19.94 -8.03 -8.16
CA SER A 12 -20.67 -9.28 -8.24
C SER A 12 -21.82 -9.24 -9.25
N ALA A 13 -22.38 -8.05 -9.53
CA ALA A 13 -23.36 -7.86 -10.58
C ALA A 13 -22.73 -8.25 -11.92
N ASN A 14 -23.20 -9.36 -12.48
CA ASN A 14 -22.77 -9.82 -13.78
C ASN A 14 -23.18 -8.77 -14.82
N LEU A 15 -22.24 -8.34 -15.67
CA LEU A 15 -22.43 -7.31 -16.71
C LEU A 15 -23.69 -7.49 -17.58
N ASN A 16 -24.24 -8.70 -17.63
CA ASN A 16 -25.50 -9.02 -18.33
C ASN A 16 -26.77 -8.41 -17.68
N GLU A 17 -26.81 -8.22 -16.36
CA GLU A 17 -28.02 -7.74 -15.65
C GLU A 17 -28.08 -6.20 -15.51
N MET A 18 -26.95 -5.51 -15.66
CA MET A 18 -26.88 -4.04 -15.54
C MET A 18 -27.24 -3.28 -16.83
N VAL A 19 -27.63 -3.97 -17.90
CA VAL A 19 -28.06 -3.31 -19.14
C VAL A 19 -29.50 -2.75 -19.04
N GLU A 20 -30.33 -3.28 -18.13
CA GLU A 20 -31.74 -2.87 -18.00
C GLU A 20 -31.96 -1.59 -17.17
N GLN A 21 -31.01 -1.21 -16.30
CA GLN A 21 -31.09 0.02 -15.50
C GLN A 21 -30.06 1.04 -16.00
N HIS A 22 -30.54 2.23 -16.34
CA HIS A 22 -29.84 3.29 -17.08
C HIS A 22 -28.61 3.93 -16.37
N GLU A 23 -27.96 3.27 -15.40
CA GLU A 23 -26.76 3.78 -14.71
C GLU A 23 -25.46 3.11 -15.21
N ASP A 24 -24.51 3.93 -15.67
CA ASP A 24 -23.16 3.49 -16.06
C ASP A 24 -22.44 2.81 -14.87
N PRO A 25 -22.22 1.48 -14.86
CA PRO A 25 -21.51 0.77 -13.77
C PRO A 25 -20.11 1.34 -13.53
N GLU A 26 -19.49 1.81 -14.60
CA GLU A 26 -18.18 2.44 -14.58
C GLU A 26 -18.16 3.73 -13.75
N LYS A 27 -19.20 4.56 -13.87
CA LYS A 27 -19.30 5.82 -13.10
C LYS A 27 -19.56 5.54 -11.63
N MET A 28 -20.45 4.59 -11.34
CA MET A 28 -20.76 4.15 -9.97
C MET A 28 -19.53 3.57 -9.28
N LEU A 29 -18.78 2.69 -9.96
CA LEU A 29 -17.55 2.11 -9.42
C LEU A 29 -16.46 3.19 -9.22
N LYS A 30 -16.30 4.13 -10.17
CA LYS A 30 -15.39 5.28 -10.01
C LYS A 30 -15.73 6.13 -8.79
N GLN A 31 -17.01 6.43 -8.58
CA GLN A 31 -17.47 7.19 -7.42
C GLN A 31 -17.20 6.42 -6.13
N ALA A 32 -17.55 5.13 -6.09
CA ALA A 32 -17.35 4.31 -4.91
C ALA A 32 -15.85 4.16 -4.56
N ILE A 33 -14.96 4.09 -5.56
CA ILE A 33 -13.50 4.13 -5.35
C ILE A 33 -13.04 5.46 -4.74
N ARG A 34 -13.62 6.60 -5.16
CA ARG A 34 -13.28 7.92 -4.58
C ARG A 34 -13.70 7.99 -3.11
N GLU A 35 -14.93 7.60 -2.82
CA GLU A 35 -15.46 7.54 -1.46
C GLU A 35 -14.64 6.57 -0.58
N MET A 36 -14.22 5.43 -1.12
CA MET A 36 -13.34 4.48 -0.41
C MET A 36 -11.96 5.09 -0.13
N LYS A 37 -11.37 5.82 -1.07
CA LYS A 37 -10.11 6.56 -0.87
C LYS A 37 -10.22 7.58 0.25
N GLU A 38 -11.32 8.33 0.30
CA GLU A 38 -11.58 9.29 1.37
C GLU A 38 -11.75 8.61 2.72
N SER A 39 -12.50 7.50 2.77
CA SER A 39 -12.66 6.70 3.98
C SER A 39 -11.34 6.09 4.46
N ILE A 40 -10.49 5.62 3.56
CA ILE A 40 -9.15 5.11 3.91
C ILE A 40 -8.30 6.23 4.50
N LYS A 41 -8.27 7.42 3.88
CA LYS A 41 -7.52 8.56 4.43
C LYS A 41 -8.00 8.96 5.84
N ALA A 42 -9.31 8.96 6.07
CA ALA A 42 -9.85 9.22 7.40
C ALA A 42 -9.41 8.14 8.41
N ALA A 43 -9.51 6.87 8.04
CA ALA A 43 -9.05 5.75 8.87
C ALA A 43 -7.54 5.77 9.13
N GLU A 44 -6.73 6.21 8.16
CA GLU A 44 -5.28 6.41 8.30
C GLU A 44 -4.96 7.47 9.36
N LEU A 45 -5.68 8.61 9.33
CA LEU A 45 -5.49 9.67 10.32
C LEU A 45 -5.86 9.21 11.73
N ASP A 46 -6.97 8.50 11.89
CA ASP A 46 -7.39 7.98 13.19
C ASP A 46 -6.44 6.89 13.69
N THR A 47 -6.02 5.98 12.82
CA THR A 47 -5.02 4.95 13.16
C THR A 47 -3.67 5.59 13.52
N ALA A 48 -3.26 6.66 12.82
CA ALA A 48 -2.04 7.39 13.13
C ALA A 48 -2.11 8.05 14.51
N ARG A 49 -3.26 8.59 14.92
CA ARG A 49 -3.47 9.16 16.27
C ARG A 49 -3.34 8.09 17.35
N VAL A 50 -3.99 6.95 17.17
CA VAL A 50 -3.92 5.82 18.12
C VAL A 50 -2.48 5.29 18.22
N LEU A 51 -1.82 5.09 17.08
CA LEU A 51 -0.41 4.68 17.03
C LEU A 51 0.52 5.71 17.67
N ALA A 52 0.27 7.00 17.50
CA ALA A 52 1.04 8.05 18.15
C ALA A 52 0.90 7.98 19.68
N ASN A 53 -0.30 7.70 20.20
CA ASN A 53 -0.53 7.51 21.62
C ASN A 53 0.17 6.25 22.14
N GLU A 54 0.08 5.12 21.43
CA GLU A 54 0.83 3.89 21.77
C GLU A 54 2.34 4.17 21.83
N LYS A 55 2.89 4.88 20.85
CA LYS A 55 4.31 5.26 20.85
C LYS A 55 4.68 6.17 22.01
N LYS A 56 3.80 7.08 22.42
CA LYS A 56 4.03 7.93 23.60
C LYS A 56 4.07 7.08 24.87
N LEU A 57 3.10 6.19 25.07
CA LEU A 57 3.07 5.26 26.21
C LEU A 57 4.34 4.39 26.26
N LYS A 58 4.78 3.85 25.12
CA LYS A 58 6.05 3.08 25.04
C LYS A 58 7.27 3.91 25.43
N ARG A 59 7.34 5.17 25.01
CA ARG A 59 8.45 6.06 25.40
C ARG A 59 8.42 6.37 26.90
N GLU A 60 7.25 6.67 27.44
CA GLU A 60 7.07 6.89 28.88
C GLU A 60 7.41 5.66 29.70
N LEU A 61 7.06 4.47 29.21
CA LEU A 61 7.43 3.19 29.83
C LEU A 61 8.96 3.05 29.90
N VAL A 62 9.65 3.20 28.77
CA VAL A 62 11.11 3.09 28.71
C VAL A 62 11.79 4.09 29.63
N ASN A 63 11.30 5.34 29.68
CA ASN A 63 11.84 6.36 30.58
C ASN A 63 11.66 5.96 32.05
N ASN A 64 10.47 5.54 32.46
CA ASN A 64 10.23 5.12 33.85
C ASN A 64 11.00 3.83 34.21
N GLU A 65 11.16 2.88 33.28
CA GLU A 65 12.01 1.72 33.48
C GLU A 65 13.49 2.10 33.68
N SER A 66 13.96 3.11 32.93
CA SER A 66 15.31 3.65 33.12
C SER A 66 15.47 4.34 34.49
N ASP A 67 14.45 5.06 34.96
CA ASP A 67 14.42 5.66 36.29
C ASP A 67 14.41 4.61 37.40
N VAL A 68 13.64 3.53 37.25
CA VAL A 68 13.66 2.38 38.18
C VAL A 68 15.06 1.79 38.29
N LYS A 69 15.76 1.60 37.16
CA LYS A 69 17.15 1.12 37.15
C LYS A 69 18.10 2.10 37.83
N ARG A 70 17.97 3.40 37.53
CA ARG A 70 18.79 4.45 38.14
C ARG A 70 18.60 4.49 39.66
N TRP A 71 17.37 4.49 40.16
CA TRP A 71 17.09 4.50 41.60
C TRP A 71 17.50 3.19 42.27
N THR A 72 17.53 2.08 41.55
CA THR A 72 18.07 0.81 42.06
C THR A 72 19.58 0.92 42.27
N ALA A 73 20.33 1.41 41.27
CA ALA A 73 21.77 1.60 41.40
C ALA A 73 22.14 2.62 42.49
N GLU A 74 21.37 3.71 42.62
CA GLU A 74 21.57 4.70 43.69
C GLU A 74 21.30 4.08 45.08
N ALA A 75 20.28 3.23 45.21
CA ALA A 75 19.99 2.53 46.46
C ALA A 75 21.11 1.54 46.82
N GLU A 76 21.62 0.79 45.84
CA GLU A 76 22.75 -0.15 46.02
C GLU A 76 24.00 0.61 46.50
N SER A 77 24.37 1.70 45.82
CA SER A 77 25.52 2.51 46.21
C SER A 77 25.36 3.14 47.60
N ALA A 78 24.15 3.57 47.96
CA ALA A 78 23.88 4.11 49.30
C ALA A 78 24.03 3.03 50.40
N VAL A 79 23.63 1.80 50.12
CA VAL A 79 23.82 0.65 51.03
C VAL A 79 25.31 0.32 51.19
N ASP A 80 26.08 0.34 50.09
CA ASP A 80 27.53 0.08 50.13
C ASP A 80 28.30 1.05 51.03
N VAL A 81 27.85 2.31 51.09
CA VAL A 81 28.44 3.36 51.94
C VAL A 81 27.81 3.38 53.35
N GLY A 82 26.87 2.47 53.64
CA GLY A 82 26.20 2.35 54.94
C GLY A 82 25.19 3.47 55.25
N ASN A 83 24.67 4.16 54.22
CA ASN A 83 23.72 5.25 54.37
C ASN A 83 22.28 4.77 54.12
N ASP A 84 21.70 4.14 55.14
CA ASP A 84 20.35 3.56 55.10
C ASP A 84 19.23 4.57 54.82
N ASP A 85 19.40 5.83 55.23
CA ASP A 85 18.42 6.89 55.00
C ASP A 85 18.35 7.29 53.53
N LEU A 86 19.51 7.37 52.86
CA LEU A 86 19.58 7.62 51.42
C LEU A 86 19.05 6.41 50.62
N ALA A 87 19.40 5.19 51.04
CA ALA A 87 18.89 3.96 50.44
C ALA A 87 17.35 3.87 50.53
N ARG A 88 16.76 4.16 51.69
CA ARG A 88 15.29 4.20 51.86
C ARG A 88 14.62 5.22 50.93
N LYS A 89 15.21 6.41 50.76
CA LYS A 89 14.67 7.44 49.85
C LYS A 89 14.75 6.99 48.38
N ALA A 90 15.86 6.40 47.97
CA ALA A 90 16.04 5.87 46.62
C ALA A 90 15.05 4.72 46.33
N LEU A 91 14.87 3.79 47.27
CA LEU A 91 13.89 2.71 47.17
C LEU A 91 12.44 3.20 47.09
N SER A 92 12.08 4.25 47.84
CA SER A 92 10.75 4.86 47.74
C SER A 92 10.49 5.42 46.34
N ARG A 93 11.47 6.09 45.73
CA ARG A 93 11.37 6.57 44.34
C ARG A 93 11.29 5.42 43.34
N LYS A 94 12.10 4.37 43.52
CA LYS A 94 12.04 3.14 42.71
C LYS A 94 10.63 2.55 42.72
N LEU A 95 10.00 2.43 43.90
CA LEU A 95 8.65 1.90 44.03
C LEU A 95 7.61 2.79 43.33
N ALA A 96 7.72 4.11 43.46
CA ALA A 96 6.84 5.04 42.78
C ALA A 96 6.91 4.89 41.25
N HIS A 97 8.11 4.88 40.67
CA HIS A 97 8.28 4.64 39.23
C HIS A 97 7.88 3.21 38.83
N GLY A 98 8.10 2.21 39.70
CA GLY A 98 7.66 0.83 39.48
C GLY A 98 6.14 0.71 39.32
N ASN A 99 5.37 1.42 40.15
CA ASN A 99 3.91 1.45 40.02
C ASN A 99 3.46 2.12 38.70
N ILE A 100 4.15 3.18 38.28
CA ILE A 100 3.89 3.85 36.99
C ILE A 100 4.20 2.90 35.82
N VAL A 101 5.31 2.16 35.89
CA VAL A 101 5.69 1.15 34.89
C VAL A 101 4.59 0.09 34.75
N GLN A 102 4.05 -0.43 35.85
CA GLN A 102 2.96 -1.40 35.79
C GLN A 102 1.70 -0.81 35.15
N ALA A 103 1.27 0.38 35.59
CA ALA A 103 0.11 1.05 35.00
C ALA A 103 0.28 1.32 33.49
N LEU A 104 1.49 1.70 33.05
CA LEU A 104 1.79 1.91 31.63
C LEU A 104 1.79 0.60 30.83
N ARG A 105 2.23 -0.52 31.43
CA ARG A 105 2.16 -1.85 30.81
C ARG A 105 0.72 -2.30 30.61
N ASP A 106 -0.12 -2.14 31.63
CA ASP A 106 -1.55 -2.46 31.54
C ASP A 106 -2.24 -1.65 30.44
N GLN A 107 -1.91 -0.36 30.32
CA GLN A 107 -2.42 0.49 29.24
C GLN A 107 -1.94 0.03 27.85
N LEU A 108 -0.67 -0.38 27.74
CA LEU A 108 -0.12 -0.88 26.49
C LEU A 108 -0.70 -2.23 26.09
N GLU A 109 -0.99 -3.12 27.03
CA GLU A 109 -1.65 -4.41 26.78
C GLU A 109 -3.01 -4.24 26.10
N VAL A 110 -3.72 -3.14 26.38
CA VAL A 110 -4.98 -2.79 25.70
C VAL A 110 -4.74 -2.05 24.38
N ALA A 111 -3.76 -1.13 24.36
CA ALA A 111 -3.52 -0.28 23.19
C ALA A 111 -2.89 -1.03 22.01
N GLU A 112 -1.95 -1.94 22.25
CA GLU A 112 -1.26 -2.71 21.21
C GLU A 112 -2.20 -3.54 20.31
N PRO A 113 -3.11 -4.40 20.85
CA PRO A 113 -4.01 -5.17 20.02
C PRO A 113 -5.01 -4.27 19.27
N ALA A 114 -5.41 -3.15 19.87
CA ALA A 114 -6.27 -2.16 19.20
C ALA A 114 -5.56 -1.56 17.98
N THR A 115 -4.31 -1.12 18.11
CA THR A 115 -3.54 -0.60 16.98
C THR A 115 -3.27 -1.66 15.92
N GLN A 116 -2.97 -2.91 16.31
CA GLN A 116 -2.79 -4.02 15.36
C GLN A 116 -4.07 -4.29 14.56
N THR A 117 -5.22 -4.30 15.23
CA THR A 117 -6.51 -4.49 14.57
C THR A 117 -6.79 -3.38 13.56
N LEU A 118 -6.55 -2.12 13.92
CA LEU A 118 -6.73 -0.96 13.02
C LEU A 118 -5.79 -1.05 11.80
N ARG A 119 -4.54 -1.48 11.99
CA ARG A 119 -3.59 -1.71 10.90
C ARG A 119 -4.09 -2.78 9.94
N HIS A 120 -4.53 -3.93 10.45
CA HIS A 120 -5.06 -5.01 9.61
C HIS A 120 -6.33 -4.59 8.87
N GLN A 121 -7.19 -3.80 9.50
CA GLN A 121 -8.37 -3.23 8.83
C GLN A 121 -7.96 -2.31 7.68
N LEU A 122 -6.97 -1.42 7.89
CA LEU A 122 -6.43 -0.56 6.84
C LEU A 122 -5.81 -1.34 5.69
N GLU A 123 -5.02 -2.36 5.98
CA GLU A 123 -4.45 -3.27 4.98
C GLU A 123 -5.56 -3.93 4.15
N GLY A 124 -6.61 -4.42 4.81
CA GLY A 124 -7.78 -5.00 4.15
C GLY A 124 -8.56 -4.00 3.28
N MET A 125 -8.70 -2.75 3.74
CA MET A 125 -9.33 -1.69 2.93
C MET A 125 -8.49 -1.34 1.71
N ASN A 126 -7.16 -1.27 1.85
CA ASN A 126 -6.24 -1.02 0.75
C ASN A 126 -6.23 -2.17 -0.28
N ALA A 127 -6.28 -3.42 0.17
CA ALA A 127 -6.41 -4.57 -0.71
C ALA A 127 -7.70 -4.53 -1.53
N LYS A 128 -8.84 -4.22 -0.89
CA LYS A 128 -10.13 -4.05 -1.58
C LYS A 128 -10.14 -2.88 -2.56
N LEU A 129 -9.46 -1.79 -2.23
CA LEU A 129 -9.28 -0.66 -3.16
C LEU A 129 -8.52 -1.12 -4.40
N ALA A 130 -7.42 -1.87 -4.23
CA ALA A 130 -6.63 -2.38 -5.33
C ALA A 130 -7.42 -3.37 -6.21
N GLU A 131 -8.30 -4.17 -5.61
CA GLU A 131 -9.21 -5.04 -6.34
C GLU A 131 -10.24 -4.22 -7.13
N ALA A 132 -10.88 -3.23 -6.50
CA ALA A 132 -11.85 -2.36 -7.16
C ALA A 132 -11.25 -1.58 -8.33
N THR A 133 -10.00 -1.09 -8.21
CA THR A 133 -9.31 -0.40 -9.31
C THR A 133 -8.97 -1.33 -10.47
N ARG A 134 -8.56 -2.58 -10.20
CA ARG A 134 -8.35 -3.60 -11.24
C ARG A 134 -9.65 -3.90 -11.98
N ASN A 135 -10.73 -4.11 -11.25
CA ASN A 135 -12.06 -4.36 -11.83
C ASN A 135 -12.53 -3.18 -12.68
N LEU A 136 -12.27 -1.94 -12.24
CA LEU A 136 -12.57 -0.75 -13.05
C LEU A 136 -11.81 -0.75 -14.37
N ALA A 137 -10.52 -1.08 -14.37
CA ALA A 137 -9.72 -1.15 -15.59
C ALA A 137 -10.23 -2.22 -16.57
N THR A 138 -10.61 -3.39 -16.06
CA THR A 138 -11.23 -4.45 -16.85
C THR A 138 -12.58 -3.99 -17.44
N LEU A 139 -13.41 -3.32 -16.63
CA LEU A 139 -14.71 -2.82 -17.06
C LEU A 139 -14.57 -1.76 -18.16
N SER A 140 -13.63 -0.82 -18.02
CA SER A 140 -13.37 0.20 -19.05
C SER A 140 -12.86 -0.41 -20.35
N ALA A 141 -11.97 -1.41 -20.29
CA ALA A 141 -11.48 -2.11 -21.47
C ALA A 141 -12.59 -2.86 -22.20
N ARG A 142 -13.47 -3.56 -21.46
CA ARG A 142 -14.64 -4.25 -22.02
C ARG A 142 -15.61 -3.27 -22.67
N LYS A 143 -15.88 -2.13 -22.03
CA LYS A 143 -16.74 -1.08 -22.59
C LYS A 143 -16.14 -0.51 -23.88
N GLN A 144 -14.85 -0.22 -23.91
CA GLN A 144 -14.17 0.26 -25.12
C GLN A 144 -14.24 -0.77 -26.26
N ALA A 145 -14.00 -2.05 -25.98
CA ALA A 145 -14.12 -3.12 -26.96
C ALA A 145 -15.56 -3.27 -27.50
N ALA A 146 -16.56 -3.17 -26.64
CA ALA A 146 -17.97 -3.20 -27.03
C ALA A 146 -18.35 -1.99 -27.89
N GLU A 147 -17.88 -0.78 -27.54
CA GLU A 147 -18.09 0.43 -28.34
C GLU A 147 -17.43 0.34 -29.72
N VAL A 148 -16.21 -0.20 -29.81
CA VAL A 148 -15.53 -0.43 -31.10
C VAL A 148 -16.32 -1.42 -31.95
N ARG A 149 -16.77 -2.54 -31.37
CA ARG A 149 -17.63 -3.52 -32.07
C ARG A 149 -18.94 -2.90 -32.54
N LYS A 150 -19.60 -2.12 -31.69
CA LYS A 150 -20.86 -1.43 -32.03
C LYS A 150 -20.65 -0.44 -33.17
N LYS A 151 -19.59 0.37 -33.13
CA LYS A 151 -19.22 1.30 -34.21
C LYS A 151 -18.96 0.56 -35.51
N ALA A 152 -18.18 -0.53 -35.49
CA ALA A 152 -17.91 -1.34 -36.68
C ALA A 152 -19.21 -1.91 -37.29
N LEU A 153 -20.10 -2.45 -36.46
CA LEU A 153 -21.39 -3.00 -36.89
C LEU A 153 -22.33 -1.92 -37.44
N SER A 154 -22.36 -0.74 -36.81
CA SER A 154 -23.20 0.38 -37.27
C SER A 154 -22.66 1.06 -38.53
N SER A 155 -21.34 1.10 -38.74
CA SER A 155 -20.75 1.46 -40.03
C SER A 155 -21.02 0.43 -41.14
N MET A 156 -21.15 -0.86 -40.79
CA MET A 156 -21.58 -1.89 -41.74
C MET A 156 -23.08 -1.81 -42.07
N SER A 157 -23.93 -1.38 -41.13
CA SER A 157 -25.39 -1.27 -41.37
C SER A 157 -25.84 0.04 -42.01
N ALA A 158 -25.00 1.09 -42.01
CA ALA A 158 -25.36 2.44 -42.48
C ALA A 158 -25.10 2.70 -43.98
N GLY A 159 -24.66 1.71 -44.77
CA GLY A 159 -24.42 1.92 -46.20
C GLY A 159 -24.16 0.64 -46.95
N CYS A 160 -25.23 0.01 -47.45
CA CYS A 160 -25.14 -0.93 -48.55
C CYS A 160 -24.95 -0.12 -49.84
N ASP A 161 -23.71 0.19 -50.19
CA ASP A 161 -23.28 0.55 -51.54
C ASP A 161 -22.01 -0.25 -51.85
N PRO A 162 -21.99 -1.14 -52.87
CA PRO A 162 -20.86 -2.04 -53.14
C PRO A 162 -19.54 -1.34 -53.50
N THR A 163 -19.53 -0.01 -53.62
CA THR A 163 -18.36 0.79 -53.97
C THR A 163 -17.66 1.46 -52.78
N VAL A 164 -18.23 1.39 -51.56
CA VAL A 164 -17.70 2.05 -50.35
C VAL A 164 -16.94 1.10 -49.42
N GLY A 165 -16.94 -0.21 -49.71
CA GLY A 165 -16.19 -1.23 -48.97
C GLY A 165 -14.72 -0.87 -48.81
N ASP A 166 -14.03 -0.50 -49.89
CA ASP A 166 -12.60 -0.17 -49.84
C ASP A 166 -12.27 1.05 -49.00
N ALA A 167 -13.11 2.09 -48.95
CA ALA A 167 -12.80 3.30 -48.20
C ALA A 167 -13.00 3.14 -46.67
N ALA A 168 -13.96 2.30 -46.26
CA ALA A 168 -14.19 1.97 -44.86
C ALA A 168 -13.17 0.94 -44.35
N PHE A 169 -12.81 -0.04 -45.18
CA PHE A 169 -11.70 -0.95 -44.90
C PHE A 169 -10.36 -0.21 -44.89
N GLU A 170 -10.10 0.74 -45.80
CA GLU A 170 -8.89 1.58 -45.75
C GLU A 170 -8.86 2.46 -44.49
N LYS A 171 -9.98 3.02 -44.03
CA LYS A 171 -10.00 3.77 -42.77
C LYS A 171 -9.82 2.87 -41.56
N PHE A 172 -10.34 1.64 -41.63
CA PHE A 172 -10.14 0.63 -40.61
C PHE A 172 -8.69 0.16 -40.58
N ASP A 173 -8.06 -0.08 -41.73
CA ASP A 173 -6.65 -0.44 -41.88
C ASP A 173 -5.76 0.71 -41.45
N ARG A 174 -6.07 1.98 -41.77
CA ARG A 174 -5.32 3.14 -41.25
C ARG A 174 -5.47 3.34 -39.75
N MET A 175 -6.63 3.02 -39.16
CA MET A 175 -6.79 3.05 -37.70
C MET A 175 -6.10 1.87 -37.04
N ARG A 176 -6.16 0.68 -37.64
CA ARG A 176 -5.49 -0.52 -37.19
C ARG A 176 -3.99 -0.31 -37.25
N GLU A 177 -3.46 0.23 -38.33
CA GLU A 177 -2.07 0.62 -38.50
C GLU A 177 -1.67 1.70 -37.49
N LYS A 178 -2.54 2.68 -37.20
CA LYS A 178 -2.27 3.66 -36.12
C LYS A 178 -2.29 3.06 -34.72
N VAL A 179 -3.18 2.11 -34.44
CA VAL A 179 -3.27 1.42 -33.15
C VAL A 179 -2.10 0.47 -33.01
N GLU A 180 -1.75 -0.28 -34.05
CA GLU A 180 -0.60 -1.17 -34.11
C GLU A 180 0.71 -0.38 -34.03
N GLN A 181 0.77 0.82 -34.61
CA GLN A 181 1.89 1.74 -34.47
C GLN A 181 1.94 2.36 -33.08
N ALA A 182 0.80 2.68 -32.45
CA ALA A 182 0.75 3.16 -31.06
C ALA A 182 1.04 2.06 -30.03
N GLU A 183 0.62 0.82 -30.30
CA GLU A 183 0.94 -0.37 -29.52
C GLU A 183 2.41 -0.75 -29.71
N ALA A 184 2.94 -0.69 -30.93
CA ALA A 184 4.36 -0.88 -31.21
C ALA A 184 5.23 0.25 -30.65
N GLU A 185 4.76 1.50 -30.64
CA GLU A 185 5.44 2.61 -29.97
C GLU A 185 5.38 2.46 -28.45
N ALA A 186 4.25 1.97 -27.90
CA ALA A 186 4.12 1.70 -26.48
C ALA A 186 4.96 0.49 -26.04
N ASP A 187 5.04 -0.55 -26.85
CA ASP A 187 5.90 -1.71 -26.66
C ASP A 187 7.37 -1.32 -26.85
N ALA A 188 7.72 -0.51 -27.87
CA ALA A 188 9.07 0.01 -28.04
C ALA A 188 9.47 0.99 -26.92
N LEU A 189 8.53 1.78 -26.37
CA LEU A 189 8.75 2.60 -25.17
C LEU A 189 8.84 1.74 -23.92
N ALA A 190 8.11 0.62 -23.85
CA ALA A 190 8.19 -0.36 -22.78
C ALA A 190 9.48 -1.19 -22.87
N GLU A 191 10.02 -1.41 -24.06
CA GLU A 191 11.34 -2.00 -24.32
C GLU A 191 12.45 -0.98 -24.07
N LEU A 192 12.31 0.30 -24.44
CA LEU A 192 13.25 1.38 -24.06
C LEU A 192 13.27 1.64 -22.54
N ARG A 193 12.10 1.52 -21.88
CA ARG A 193 11.99 1.54 -20.42
C ARG A 193 12.36 0.21 -19.77
N GLY A 194 12.25 -0.90 -20.51
CA GLY A 194 12.66 -2.26 -20.14
C GLY A 194 14.16 -2.47 -20.26
N ASP A 195 14.82 -1.77 -21.18
CA ASP A 195 16.27 -1.68 -21.37
C ASP A 195 16.90 -0.56 -20.55
N THR A 196 16.13 0.14 -19.72
CA THR A 196 16.69 0.85 -18.57
C THR A 196 16.57 0.06 -17.27
N CYS A 197 16.05 -1.17 -17.29
CA CYS A 197 16.01 -2.05 -16.12
C CYS A 197 16.20 -3.54 -16.47
N LEU A 198 17.36 -3.91 -17.02
CA LEU A 198 17.99 -5.20 -16.73
C LEU A 198 19.50 -5.02 -16.49
N PRO A 199 20.11 -5.93 -15.72
CA PRO A 199 20.71 -5.62 -14.45
C PRO A 199 22.18 -5.23 -14.60
N ASN A 200 22.64 -4.46 -13.62
CA ASN A 200 24.04 -4.28 -13.28
C ASN A 200 24.65 -5.62 -12.77
N ALA A 201 24.65 -6.67 -13.61
CA ALA A 201 25.29 -7.95 -13.35
C ALA A 201 26.80 -7.91 -13.67
N THR A 202 27.26 -6.84 -14.32
CA THR A 202 28.68 -6.58 -14.56
C THR A 202 29.33 -5.84 -13.38
N SER A 203 28.67 -4.89 -12.70
CA SER A 203 29.27 -4.29 -11.47
C SER A 203 29.43 -5.32 -10.37
N ASN A 204 28.44 -6.19 -10.11
CA ASN A 204 28.56 -7.17 -9.02
C ASN A 204 29.63 -8.25 -9.29
N LYS A 205 29.98 -8.54 -10.55
CA LYS A 205 31.08 -9.48 -10.89
C LYS A 205 32.44 -8.80 -10.87
N VAL A 206 32.53 -7.54 -11.29
CA VAL A 206 33.76 -6.73 -11.24
C VAL A 206 34.10 -6.34 -9.79
N ASP A 207 33.11 -6.02 -8.96
CA ASP A 207 33.30 -5.73 -7.53
C ASP A 207 33.66 -7.01 -6.74
N ALA A 208 33.10 -8.16 -7.11
CA ALA A 208 33.48 -9.45 -6.54
C ALA A 208 34.91 -9.89 -6.91
N GLU A 209 35.36 -9.65 -8.15
CA GLU A 209 36.75 -9.88 -8.57
C GLU A 209 37.73 -8.87 -7.94
N LEU A 210 37.32 -7.62 -7.70
CA LEU A 210 38.12 -6.61 -7.01
C LEU A 210 38.33 -6.95 -5.52
N GLU A 211 37.31 -7.46 -4.82
CA GLU A 211 37.44 -7.92 -3.43
C GLU A 211 38.29 -9.19 -3.32
N ALA A 212 38.16 -10.13 -4.27
CA ALA A 212 39.02 -11.32 -4.34
C ALA A 212 40.50 -10.96 -4.57
N LEU A 213 40.80 -9.99 -5.43
CA LEU A 213 42.18 -9.49 -5.66
C LEU A 213 42.75 -8.74 -4.44
N LYS A 214 41.93 -8.01 -3.68
CA LYS A 214 42.37 -7.33 -2.44
C LYS A 214 42.70 -8.32 -1.31
N LEU A 215 41.93 -9.41 -1.19
CA LEU A 215 42.21 -10.50 -0.24
C LEU A 215 43.50 -11.24 -0.59
N HIS A 216 43.73 -11.53 -1.87
CA HIS A 216 44.95 -12.22 -2.33
C HIS A 216 46.23 -11.37 -2.17
N ARG A 217 46.11 -10.02 -2.16
CA ARG A 217 47.23 -9.10 -1.95
C ARG A 217 47.54 -8.83 -0.46
N LYS A 218 46.55 -8.97 0.44
CA LYS A 218 46.73 -8.86 1.90
C LYS A 218 47.26 -10.12 2.56
N ALA A 219 47.16 -11.28 1.91
CA ALA A 219 47.72 -12.54 2.39
C ALA A 219 49.20 -12.77 1.95
N GLY A 220 49.78 -11.82 1.23
CA GLY A 220 51.17 -11.83 0.73
C GLY A 220 52.09 -10.78 1.37
N GLN A 221 51.67 -10.17 2.49
CA GLN A 221 52.48 -9.41 3.43
C GLN A 221 52.35 -10.07 4.81
#